data_AF-A0A9D1T6N4-F1
#
_entry.id   AF-A0A9D1T6N4-F1
#
_cell.length_a   1.000
_cell.length_b   1.000
_cell.length_c   1.000
_cell.angle_alpha   90.00
_cell.angle_beta   90.00
_cell.angle_gamma   90.00
#
_symmetry.space_group_name_H-M   'P 1'
#
loop_
_entity.id
_entity.type
_entity.pdbx_description
1 polymer ?
#
loop_
_entity_poly.entity_id
_entity_poly.type
_entity_poly.pdbx_seq_one_letter_code
_entity_poly.pdbx_strand_id
1 'polypeptide(L)' 'MSKKIHTEAVDQLFEAILSLKNKEECYIFFEDVCTINELLSLSQRFEVARMLREKKTYLEISEKTGA' A
#
# COMPACT_ATOMS: atom_id res chain seq x y z
N MET A 1 14.42 12.82 10.39
CA MET A 1 13.68 12.18 9.28
C MET A 1 14.70 11.63 8.28
N SER A 2 14.66 10.32 8.02
CA SER A 2 15.56 9.66 7.07
C SER A 2 15.36 10.21 5.65
N LYS A 3 16.28 11.06 5.20
CA LYS A 3 16.29 11.61 3.84
C LYS A 3 16.80 10.53 2.86
N LYS A 4 15.92 9.63 2.38
CA LYS A 4 16.25 8.73 1.25
C LYS A 4 15.09 8.41 0.29
N ILE A 5 13.89 8.97 0.47
CA ILE A 5 12.76 8.76 -0.46
C ILE A 5 12.30 10.03 -1.18
N HIS A 6 12.73 11.22 -0.75
CA HIS A 6 12.42 12.47 -1.45
C HIS A 6 13.39 12.62 -2.63
N THR A 7 13.07 11.97 -3.73
CA THR A 7 13.77 12.08 -5.01
C THR A 7 12.76 12.44 -6.09
N GLU A 8 13.23 13.09 -7.16
CA GLU A 8 12.37 13.47 -8.29
C GLU A 8 11.62 12.25 -8.87
N ALA A 9 12.25 11.08 -8.93
CA ALA A 9 11.62 9.85 -9.38
C ALA A 9 10.45 9.41 -8.47
N VAL A 10 10.58 9.56 -7.15
CA VAL A 10 9.51 9.23 -6.20
C VAL A 10 8.41 10.29 -6.24
N ASP A 11 8.76 11.56 -6.44
CA ASP A 11 7.78 12.64 -6.60
C ASP A 11 6.93 12.40 -7.87
N GLN A 12 7.54 12.04 -9.00
CA GLN A 12 6.82 11.66 -10.22
C GLN A 12 5.90 10.45 -10.04
N LEU A 13 6.34 9.43 -9.29
CA LEU A 13 5.50 8.29 -8.94
C LEU A 13 4.26 8.75 -8.15
N PHE A 14 4.43 9.64 -7.18
CA PHE A 14 3.30 10.17 -6.41
C PHE A 14 2.38 11.06 -7.23
N GLU A 15 2.92 11.88 -8.14
CA GLU A 15 2.11 12.64 -9.10
C GLU A 15 1.25 11.72 -9.98
N ALA A 16 1.83 10.62 -10.48
CA ALA A 16 1.09 9.62 -11.24
C ALA A 16 -0.04 8.99 -10.39
N ILE A 17 0.26 8.56 -9.16
CA ILE A 17 -0.73 7.98 -8.24
C ILE A 17 -1.86 8.99 -7.92
N LEU A 18 -1.52 10.27 -7.69
CA LEU A 18 -2.50 11.33 -7.42
C LEU A 18 -3.37 11.68 -8.64
N SER A 19 -2.93 11.32 -9.84
CA SER A 19 -3.68 11.57 -11.07
C SER A 19 -4.87 10.60 -11.24
N LEU A 20 -4.79 9.40 -10.67
CA LEU A 20 -5.79 8.33 -10.77
C LEU A 20 -7.14 8.76 -10.17
N LYS A 21 -8.25 8.41 -10.84
CA LYS A 21 -9.60 8.91 -10.52
C LYS A 21 -10.52 7.86 -9.92
N ASN A 22 -10.25 6.59 -10.17
CA ASN A 22 -11.14 5.50 -9.77
C ASN A 22 -10.35 4.21 -9.51
N LYS A 23 -11.04 3.20 -8.97
CA LYS A 23 -10.42 1.92 -8.61
C LYS A 23 -9.89 1.15 -9.81
N GLU A 24 -10.56 1.24 -10.96
CA GLU A 24 -10.13 0.53 -12.17
C GLU A 24 -8.79 1.05 -12.66
N GLU A 25 -8.62 2.38 -12.70
CA GLU A 25 -7.33 3.01 -13.01
C GLU A 25 -6.23 2.60 -12.02
N CYS A 26 -6.57 2.46 -10.73
CA CYS A 26 -5.62 1.92 -9.75
C CYS A 26 -5.23 0.47 -10.07
N TYR A 27 -6.19 -0.40 -10.39
CA TYR A 27 -5.87 -1.79 -10.74
C TYR A 27 -4.93 -1.85 -11.95
N ILE A 28 -5.27 -1.16 -13.03
CA ILE A 28 -4.43 -1.13 -14.25
C ILE A 28 -3.02 -0.58 -13.93
N PHE A 29 -2.93 0.57 -13.25
CA PHE A 29 -1.64 1.19 -12.92
C PHE A 29 -0.76 0.28 -12.04
N PHE A 30 -1.33 -0.28 -10.96
CA PHE A 30 -0.55 -1.11 -10.04
C PHE A 30 -0.24 -2.50 -10.60
N GLU A 31 -1.02 -3.03 -11.54
CA GLU A 31 -0.67 -4.26 -12.27
C GLU A 31 0.54 -4.07 -13.21
N ASP A 32 0.70 -2.87 -13.79
CA ASP A 32 1.88 -2.54 -14.61
C ASP A 32 3.13 -2.29 -13.75
N VAL A 33 2.97 -1.66 -12.58
CA VAL A 33 4.09 -1.24 -11.72
C VAL A 33 4.53 -2.31 -10.73
N CYS A 34 3.63 -3.23 -10.35
CA CYS A 34 3.89 -4.24 -9.32
C CYS A 34 3.54 -5.64 -9.83
N THR A 35 4.23 -6.64 -9.29
CA THR A 35 3.76 -8.03 -9.37
C THR A 35 2.53 -8.24 -8.48
N ILE A 36 1.75 -9.28 -8.78
CA ILE A 36 0.57 -9.68 -7.99
C ILE A 36 0.94 -9.83 -6.49
N ASN A 37 2.07 -10.46 -6.19
CA ASN A 37 2.48 -10.72 -4.81
C ASN A 37 2.88 -9.43 -4.07
N GLU A 38 3.46 -8.45 -4.76
CA GLU A 38 3.79 -7.16 -4.16
C GLU A 38 2.52 -6.38 -3.82
N LEU A 39 1.55 -6.32 -4.73
CA LEU A 39 0.27 -5.65 -4.49
C LEU A 39 -0.51 -6.29 -3.34
N LEU A 40 -0.56 -7.63 -3.29
CA LEU A 40 -1.17 -8.36 -2.17
C LEU A 40 -0.43 -8.08 -0.85
N SER A 41 0.91 -8.03 -0.87
CA SER A 41 1.69 -7.70 0.34
C SER A 41 1.43 -6.27 0.82
N LEU A 42 1.30 -5.30 -0.08
CA LEU A 42 0.94 -3.91 0.26
C LEU A 42 -0.46 -3.83 0.87
N SER A 43 -1.44 -4.54 0.31
CA SER A 43 -2.81 -4.63 0.84
C SER A 43 -2.84 -5.19 2.26
N GLN A 44 -2.13 -6.30 2.50
CA GLN A 44 -2.03 -6.91 3.83
C GLN A 44 -1.39 -5.95 4.84
N ARG A 45 -0.28 -5.28 4.48
CA ARG A 45 0.37 -4.29 5.35
C ARG A 45 -0.56 -3.13 5.69
N PHE A 46 -1.36 -2.66 4.73
CA PHE A 46 -2.34 -1.62 4.95
C PHE A 46 -3.44 -2.06 5.93
N GLU A 47 -3.94 -3.31 5.79
CA GLU A 47 -4.94 -3.84 6.70
C GLU A 47 -4.42 -3.99 8.14
N VAL A 48 -3.21 -4.53 8.30
CA VAL A 48 -2.52 -4.61 9.61
C VAL A 48 -2.42 -3.22 10.24
N ALA A 49 -1.96 -2.22 9.49
CA ALA A 49 -1.82 -0.85 9.97
C ALA A 49 -3.17 -0.23 10.38
N ARG A 50 -4.25 -0.51 9.62
CA ARG A 50 -5.62 -0.10 9.96
C ARG A 50 -6.08 -0.73 11.28
N MET A 51 -5.90 -2.03 11.43
CA MET A 51 -6.31 -2.76 12.64
C MET A 51 -5.51 -2.34 13.89
N LEU A 52 -4.22 -2.05 13.73
CA LEU A 52 -3.39 -1.47 14.80
C LEU A 52 -3.94 -0.10 15.25
N ARG A 53 -4.37 0.75 14.31
CA ARG A 53 -5.03 2.03 14.65
C ARG A 53 -6.38 1.83 15.33
N GLU A 54 -7.10 0.76 15.02
CA GLU A 54 -8.33 0.33 15.68
C GLU A 54 -8.09 -0.33 17.06
N LYS A 55 -6.84 -0.36 17.55
CA LYS A 55 -6.42 -0.97 18.82
C LYS A 55 -6.74 -2.47 18.93
N LYS A 56 -6.79 -3.17 17.79
CA LYS A 56 -6.89 -4.63 17.76
C LYS A 56 -5.65 -5.27 18.34
N THR A 57 -5.84 -6.41 19.01
CA THR A 57 -4.72 -7.20 19.55
C THR A 57 -3.94 -7.84 18.41
N TYR A 58 -2.67 -8.16 18.65
CA TYR A 58 -1.84 -8.88 17.68
C TYR A 58 -2.44 -10.22 17.27
N LEU A 59 -3.13 -10.91 18.18
CA LEU A 59 -3.81 -12.17 17.89
C LEU A 59 -4.94 -11.97 16.88
N GLU A 60 -5.83 -10.99 17.11
CA GLU A 60 -6.92 -10.67 16.17
C GLU A 60 -6.40 -10.25 14.79
N ILE A 61 -5.27 -9.53 14.76
CA ILE A 61 -4.61 -9.12 13.51
C ILE A 61 -4.10 -10.37 12.77
N SER A 62 -3.37 -11.24 13.46
CA SER A 62 -2.77 -12.43 12.84
C SER A 62 -3.83 -13.40 12.31
N GLU A 63 -4.91 -13.62 13.07
CA GLU A 63 -6.04 -14.46 12.64
C GLU A 63 -6.73 -13.92 11.39
N LYS A 64 -6.83 -12.59 11.25
CA LYS A 64 -7.57 -11.95 10.15
C LYS A 64 -6.72 -11.70 8.91
N THR A 65 -5.48 -11.27 9.08
CA THR A 65 -4.61 -10.88 7.95
C THR A 65 -3.61 -11.98 7.59
N GLY A 66 -3.43 -13.01 8.41
CA GLY A 66 -2.38 -14.02 8.23
C GLY A 66 -0.96 -13.47 8.37
N ALA A 67 -0.82 -12.32 9.05
CA ALA A 67 0.46 -11.64 9.30
C ALA A 67 0.95 -11.85 10.74
#